data_AF-B9T1U7-F1
#
_entry.id   AF-B9T1U7-F1
#
_cell.length_a   1.000
_cell.length_b   1.000
_cell.length_c   1.000
_cell.angle_alpha   90.00
_cell.angle_beta   90.00
_cell.angle_gamma   90.00
#
_symmetry.space_group_name_H-M   'P 1'
#
loop_
_entity.id
_entity.type
_entity.pdbx_description
1 polymer ?
#
loop_
_entity_poly.entity_id
_entity_poly.type
_entity_poly.pdbx_seq_one_letter_code
_entity_poly.pdbx_strand_id
1 'polypeptide(L)' 'MSNIGVRASIPSNVRKTIQDIKEITGNHSEEEIYAMLRDCSMDPNETAQKLLLQVCTTLEGELNEATL' A
#
# COMPACT_ATOMS: atom_id res chain seq x y z
N MET A 1 -0.91 18.95 19.73
CA MET A 1 -2.37 19.01 19.53
C MET A 1 -2.58 19.55 18.12
N SER A 2 -3.08 18.83 17.11
CA SER A 2 -3.92 17.64 17.13
C SER A 2 -3.66 16.89 15.82
N ASN A 3 -3.38 15.59 15.89
CA ASN A 3 -3.58 14.66 14.77
C ASN A 3 -5.09 14.61 14.52
N ILE A 4 -5.61 15.64 13.87
CA ILE A 4 -6.92 15.55 13.24
C ILE A 4 -6.67 14.64 12.05
N GLY A 5 -6.85 13.35 12.31
CA GLY A 5 -7.41 12.44 11.34
C GLY A 5 -8.68 13.09 10.82
N VAL A 6 -8.49 14.02 9.88
CA VAL A 6 -9.47 14.29 8.85
C VAL A 6 -9.68 12.90 8.32
N ARG A 7 -10.85 12.32 8.60
CA ARG A 7 -11.38 11.19 7.85
C ARG A 7 -11.28 11.66 6.41
N ALA A 8 -10.13 11.39 5.79
CA ALA A 8 -9.77 11.96 4.53
C ALA A 8 -10.84 11.42 3.63
N SER A 9 -11.72 12.30 3.20
CA SER A 9 -12.72 11.96 2.21
C SER A 9 -11.87 11.66 0.99
N ILE A 10 -11.47 10.39 0.84
CA ILE A 10 -10.46 9.98 -0.12
C ILE A 10 -11.00 10.45 -1.46
N PRO A 11 -10.33 11.43 -2.08
CA PRO A 11 -10.89 12.04 -3.26
C PRO A 11 -10.94 10.99 -4.36
N SER A 12 -11.92 11.07 -5.25
CA SER A 12 -12.22 10.02 -6.24
C SER A 12 -11.04 9.69 -7.15
N ASN A 13 -10.17 10.68 -7.41
CA ASN A 13 -8.89 10.48 -8.11
C ASN A 13 -7.96 9.52 -7.35
N VAL A 14 -7.88 9.64 -6.02
CA VAL A 14 -7.04 8.78 -5.17
C VAL A 14 -7.70 7.42 -4.91
N ARG A 15 -9.04 7.35 -4.82
CA ARG A 15 -9.74 6.05 -4.70
C ARG A 15 -9.44 5.14 -5.88
N LYS A 16 -9.38 5.69 -7.10
CA LYS A 16 -9.03 4.91 -8.30
C LYS A 16 -7.62 4.34 -8.20
N THR A 17 -6.65 5.19 -7.85
CA THR A 17 -5.27 4.77 -7.57
C THR A 17 -5.18 3.68 -6.51
N ILE A 18 -5.90 3.83 -5.40
CA ILE A 18 -5.90 2.83 -4.32
C ILE A 18 -6.45 1.49 -4.84
N GLN A 19 -7.52 1.50 -5.64
CA GLN A 19 -8.07 0.28 -6.23
C GLN A 19 -7.09 -0.39 -7.19
N ASP A 20 -6.44 0.37 -8.07
CA ASP A 20 -5.41 -0.15 -8.98
C ASP A 20 -4.28 -0.82 -8.18
N ILE A 21 -3.76 -0.14 -7.15
CA ILE A 21 -2.70 -0.65 -6.27
C ILE A 21 -3.18 -1.87 -5.47
N LYS A 22 -4.42 -1.84 -4.97
CA LYS A 22 -5.02 -2.94 -4.21
C LYS A 22 -5.18 -4.19 -5.06
N GLU A 23 -5.55 -4.04 -6.33
CA GLU A 23 -5.66 -5.16 -7.26
C GLU A 23 -4.28 -5.80 -7.51
N ILE A 24 -3.25 -4.97 -7.64
CA ILE A 24 -1.87 -5.42 -7.86
C ILE A 24 -1.26 -6.06 -6.60
N THR A 25 -1.56 -5.53 -5.41
CA THR A 25 -0.94 -5.94 -4.14
C THR A 25 -1.79 -6.96 -3.36
N GLY A 26 -3.07 -7.09 -3.69
CA GLY A 26 -4.03 -8.11 -3.25
C GLY A 26 -4.48 -8.06 -1.79
N ASN A 27 -3.57 -7.72 -0.86
CA ASN A 27 -3.74 -7.97 0.57
C ASN A 27 -3.89 -6.73 1.44
N HIS A 28 -3.88 -5.53 0.88
CA HIS A 28 -3.92 -4.30 1.67
C HIS A 28 -5.30 -3.64 1.69
N SER A 29 -5.62 -3.05 2.84
CA SER A 29 -6.84 -2.25 3.02
C SER A 29 -6.69 -0.90 2.31
N GLU A 30 -7.79 -0.30 1.85
CA GLU A 30 -7.77 1.01 1.18
C GLU A 30 -7.15 2.09 2.09
N GLU A 31 -7.36 1.98 3.40
CA GLU A 31 -6.79 2.88 4.42
C GLU A 31 -5.28 2.72 4.57
N GLU A 32 -4.76 1.49 4.53
CA GLU A 32 -3.31 1.22 4.56
C GLU A 32 -2.62 1.73 3.29
N ILE A 33 -3.21 1.46 2.13
CA ILE A 33 -2.71 1.94 0.86
C ILE A 33 -2.72 3.47 0.84
N TYR A 34 -3.77 4.12 1.35
CA TYR A 34 -3.84 5.58 1.43
C TYR A 34 -2.81 6.16 2.39
N ALA A 35 -2.57 5.52 3.54
CA ALA A 35 -1.52 5.94 4.47
C ALA A 35 -0.14 5.86 3.82
N MET A 36 0.15 4.75 3.13
CA MET A 36 1.40 4.55 2.37
C MET A 36 1.53 5.55 1.22
N LEU A 37 0.42 5.82 0.52
CA LEU A 37 0.35 6.81 -0.53
C LEU A 37 0.67 8.20 -0.01
N ARG A 38 0.13 8.56 1.16
CA ARG A 38 0.42 9.84 1.81
C ARG A 38 1.88 9.95 2.22
N ASP A 39 2.49 8.87 2.70
CA ASP A 39 3.91 8.82 3.06
C ASP A 39 4.81 8.93 1.82
N CYS A 40 4.39 8.35 0.69
CA CYS A 40 5.03 8.49 -0.62
C CYS A 40 4.59 9.77 -1.37
N SER A 41 4.27 10.86 -0.66
CA SER A 41 3.90 12.16 -1.25
C SER A 41 2.74 12.14 -2.25
N MET A 42 1.80 11.21 -2.08
CA MET A 42 0.70 10.91 -3.00
C MET A 42 1.13 10.36 -4.37
N ASP A 43 2.30 9.72 -4.47
CA ASP A 43 2.78 9.11 -5.70
C ASP A 43 2.24 7.66 -5.87
N PRO A 44 1.39 7.41 -6.89
CA PRO A 44 0.79 6.11 -7.12
C PRO A 44 1.82 5.04 -7.50
N ASN A 45 2.86 5.43 -8.24
CA ASN A 45 3.84 4.51 -8.79
C ASN A 45 4.86 4.09 -7.73
N GLU A 46 5.31 5.04 -6.90
CA GLU A 46 6.15 4.78 -5.73
C GLU A 46 5.41 3.90 -4.72
N THR A 47 4.13 4.21 -4.45
CA THR A 47 3.31 3.44 -3.50
C THR A 47 3.06 2.02 -3.99
N ALA A 48 2.68 1.85 -5.26
CA ALA A 48 2.50 0.54 -5.89
C ALA A 48 3.78 -0.29 -5.79
N GLN A 49 4.93 0.29 -6.18
CA GLN A 49 6.22 -0.39 -6.12
C GLN A 49 6.62 -0.73 -4.69
N LYS A 50 6.43 0.18 -3.73
CA LYS A 50 6.78 -0.05 -2.33
C LYS A 50 5.93 -1.16 -1.70
N LEU A 51 4.63 -1.19 -1.98
CA LEU A 51 3.74 -2.27 -1.53
C LEU A 51 4.06 -3.59 -2.26
N LEU A 52 4.33 -3.56 -3.57
CA LEU A 52 4.79 -4.72 -4.33
C LEU A 52 6.12 -5.26 -3.80
N LEU A 53 7.06 -4.38 -3.45
CA LEU A 53 8.35 -4.75 -2.84
C LEU A 53 8.14 -5.37 -1.47
N GLN A 54 7.26 -4.80 -0.63
CA GLN A 54 6.89 -5.43 0.64
C GLN A 54 6.32 -6.82 0.42
N VAL A 55 5.34 -6.97 -0.49
CA VAL A 55 4.73 -8.27 -0.82
C VAL A 55 5.78 -9.25 -1.37
N CYS A 56 6.65 -8.80 -2.27
CA CYS A 56 7.73 -9.61 -2.85
C CYS A 56 8.70 -10.11 -1.76
N THR A 57 9.12 -9.24 -0.84
CA THR A 57 9.98 -9.64 0.29
C THR A 57 9.28 -10.54 1.32
N THR A 58 7.95 -10.43 1.46
CA THR A 58 7.19 -11.33 2.35
C THR A 58 6.93 -12.71 1.74
N LEU A 59 6.89 -12.84 0.41
CA LEU A 59 6.76 -14.14 -0.26
C LEU A 59 8.09 -14.92 -0.31
N GLU A 60 9.24 -14.25 -0.27
CA GLU A 60 10.53 -14.94 -0.12
C GLU A 60 10.71 -15.58 1.27
N GLY A 61 9.93 -15.15 2.27
CA GLY A 61 9.92 -15.70 3.62
C GLY A 61 9.33 -17.11 3.75
N GLU A 62 8.48 -17.56 2.82
CA GLU A 62 7.88 -18.91 2.84
C GLU A 62 8.68 -19.94 2.02
N LEU A 63 9.73 -19.52 1.30
CA LEU A 63 10.60 -20.44 0.54
C LEU A 63 12.00 -20.66 1.18
N ASN A 64 12.24 -20.15 2.39
CA ASN A 64 13.49 -20.39 3.13
C ASN A 64 13.31 -21.25 4.40
N GLU A 65 12.24 -22.06 4.49
CA GLU A 65 12.19 -23.22 5.41
C GLU A 65 12.37 -24.56 4.66
N ALA A 66 13.01 -24.54 3.48
CA ALA A 66 13.32 -25.74 2.69
C ALA A 66 14.82 -25.92 2.39
N THR A 67 15.71 -25.40 3.25
CA THR A 67 17.11 -25.86 3.29
C THR A 67 17.38 -26.50 4.65
N LEU A 68 17.36 -27.83 4.64
CA LEU A 68 17.82 -28.76 5.66
C LEU A 68 19.22 -28.42 6.21
#